data_AF-K9JPG5-F1
#
_entry.id   AF-K9JPG5-F1
#
_cell.length_a   1.000
_cell.length_b   1.000
_cell.length_c   1.000
_cell.angle_alpha   90.00
_cell.angle_beta   90.00
_cell.angle_gamma   90.00
#
_symmetry.space_group_name_H-M   'P 1'
#
loop_
_entity.id
_entity.type
_entity.pdbx_description
1 polymer ?
#
loop_
_entity_poly.entity_id
_entity_poly.type
_entity_poly.pdbx_seq_one_letter_code
_entity_poly.pdbx_strand_id
1 'polypeptide(L)'
;RSRAEILSIMSQHLQVMKDSVVSGLTATKSISGLTGGDALKMDHYIKKGKGLSDQTILTAVRNAMAVNELNAKMGLVCATPTAGSAGCLPAVLAVAIDKLKLSEKEQLDFLFTAGAFGLVIGNNASISGAEGGCQAEVGSASAMSAAALVKATGGTAYQASQAVAFVIKNLLGLVCDPVA
;
A
#
# COMPACT_ATOMS: atom_id res chain seq x y z
N ARG A 1 24.94 1.00 -7.67
CA ARG A 1 24.60 -0.33 -7.11
C ARG A 1 24.48 -1.31 -8.26
N SER A 2 24.97 -2.53 -8.09
CA SER A 2 24.81 -3.59 -9.09
C SER A 2 23.35 -4.06 -9.16
N ARG A 3 22.98 -4.72 -10.26
CA ARG A 3 21.63 -5.30 -10.40
C ARG A 3 21.30 -6.29 -9.29
N ALA A 4 22.27 -7.11 -8.89
CA ALA A 4 22.10 -8.11 -7.83
C ALA A 4 21.85 -7.44 -6.47
N GLU A 5 22.59 -6.38 -6.15
CA GLU A 5 22.37 -5.59 -4.92
C GLU A 5 20.98 -4.96 -4.89
N ILE A 6 20.54 -4.37 -6.02
CA ILE A 6 19.22 -3.74 -6.12
C ILE A 6 18.10 -4.77 -5.91
N LEU A 7 18.22 -5.95 -6.53
CA LEU A 7 17.26 -7.03 -6.35
C LEU A 7 17.23 -7.52 -4.90
N SER A 8 18.40 -7.71 -4.27
CA SER A 8 18.50 -8.13 -2.87
C SER A 8 17.80 -7.17 -1.92
N ILE A 9 18.05 -5.85 -2.07
CA ILE A 9 17.39 -4.81 -1.26
C ILE A 9 15.88 -4.82 -1.49
N MET A 10 15.43 -4.93 -2.75
CA MET A 10 14.00 -4.95 -3.04
C MET A 10 13.32 -6.21 -2.48
N SER A 11 13.99 -7.36 -2.49
CA SER A 11 13.51 -8.59 -1.85
C SER A 11 13.36 -8.41 -0.33
N GLN A 12 14.28 -7.71 0.33
CA GLN A 12 14.14 -7.38 1.75
C GLN A 12 12.91 -6.49 2.00
N HIS A 13 12.70 -5.46 1.18
CA HIS A 13 11.50 -4.61 1.28
C HIS A 13 10.21 -5.40 1.05
N LEU A 14 10.19 -6.28 0.04
CA LEU A 14 9.07 -7.18 -0.23
C LEU A 14 8.75 -8.04 0.99
N GLN A 15 9.78 -8.61 1.63
CA GLN A 15 9.59 -9.45 2.81
C GLN A 15 9.01 -8.64 3.97
N VAL A 16 9.57 -7.46 4.28
CA VAL A 16 9.03 -6.56 5.31
C VAL A 16 7.57 -6.19 5.03
N MET A 17 7.24 -5.88 3.77
CA MET A 17 5.86 -5.59 3.37
C MET A 17 4.92 -6.77 3.65
N LYS A 18 5.30 -7.99 3.29
CA LYS A 18 4.49 -9.20 3.54
C LYS A 18 4.35 -9.47 5.03
N ASP A 19 5.43 -9.34 5.78
CA ASP A 19 5.44 -9.55 7.23
C ASP A 19 4.59 -8.51 7.96
N SER A 20 4.56 -7.26 7.47
CA SER A 20 3.76 -6.19 8.08
C SER A 20 2.25 -6.44 7.98
N VAL A 21 1.78 -7.06 6.90
CA VAL A 21 0.36 -7.43 6.72
C VAL A 21 -0.07 -8.47 7.76
N VAL A 22 0.81 -9.42 8.07
CA VAL A 22 0.53 -10.48 9.05
C VAL A 22 0.69 -9.96 10.48
N SER A 23 1.81 -9.29 10.75
CA SER A 23 2.17 -8.79 12.09
C SER A 23 1.23 -7.69 12.58
N GLY A 24 0.61 -6.96 11.67
CA GLY A 24 -0.40 -5.95 11.98
C GLY A 24 -1.74 -6.52 12.45
N LEU A 25 -2.05 -7.79 12.17
CA LEU A 25 -3.33 -8.41 12.46
C LEU A 25 -3.44 -8.83 13.94
N THR A 26 -3.47 -7.84 14.83
CA THR A 26 -3.42 -8.04 16.28
C THR A 26 -4.52 -7.23 16.98
N ALA A 27 -4.98 -7.70 18.14
CA ALA A 27 -6.00 -7.00 18.94
C ALA A 27 -5.43 -5.83 19.76
N THR A 28 -4.10 -5.68 19.81
CA THR A 28 -3.43 -4.65 20.61
C THR A 28 -3.68 -3.26 20.03
N LYS A 29 -3.57 -2.24 20.88
CA LYS A 29 -3.69 -0.84 20.48
C LYS A 29 -2.33 -0.16 20.40
N SER A 30 -2.29 0.97 19.70
CA SER A 30 -1.16 1.92 19.72
C SER A 30 -0.94 2.48 21.12
N ILE A 31 0.21 3.12 21.32
CA ILE A 31 0.57 3.78 22.59
C ILE A 31 -0.48 4.84 22.99
N SER A 32 -1.03 5.57 22.01
CA SER A 32 -2.10 6.56 22.24
C SER A 32 -3.45 5.92 22.60
N GLY A 33 -3.65 4.64 22.33
CA GLY A 33 -4.93 3.95 22.52
C GLY A 33 -6.01 4.28 21.48
N LEU A 34 -5.72 5.19 20.54
CA LEU A 34 -6.67 5.66 19.51
C LEU A 34 -6.86 4.64 18.38
N THR A 35 -5.81 3.91 18.01
CA THR A 35 -5.81 3.01 16.84
C THR A 35 -5.42 1.59 17.25
N GLY A 36 -6.05 0.58 16.64
CA GLY A 36 -5.64 -0.82 16.77
C GLY A 36 -6.79 -1.80 17.01
N GLY A 37 -6.65 -2.98 16.41
CA GLY A 37 -7.62 -4.07 16.48
C GLY A 37 -8.73 -3.99 15.43
N ASP A 38 -8.77 -2.94 14.61
CA ASP A 38 -9.78 -2.77 13.58
C ASP A 38 -9.51 -3.66 12.37
N ALA A 39 -8.24 -3.91 12.05
CA ALA A 39 -7.84 -4.93 11.09
C ALA A 39 -8.37 -6.32 11.47
N LEU A 40 -8.32 -6.67 12.78
CA LEU A 40 -8.83 -7.94 13.28
C LEU A 40 -10.37 -7.99 13.26
N LYS A 41 -11.05 -6.88 13.59
CA LYS A 41 -12.51 -6.77 13.43
C LYS A 41 -12.91 -6.95 11.97
N MET A 42 -12.15 -6.38 11.04
CA MET A 42 -12.36 -6.52 9.61
C MET A 42 -12.19 -7.97 9.16
N ASP A 43 -11.15 -8.66 9.65
CA ASP A 43 -10.94 -10.08 9.38
C ASP A 43 -12.10 -10.96 9.88
N HIS A 44 -12.61 -10.69 11.08
CA HIS A 44 -13.81 -11.37 11.59
C HIS A 44 -15.06 -11.07 10.76
N TYR A 45 -15.24 -9.83 10.31
CA TYR A 45 -16.36 -9.45 9.45
C TYR A 45 -16.32 -10.21 8.12
N ILE A 46 -15.15 -10.26 7.50
CA ILE A 46 -14.90 -10.99 6.26
C ILE A 46 -15.25 -12.48 6.42
N LYS A 47 -14.80 -13.13 7.51
CA LYS A 47 -15.06 -14.54 7.79
C LYS A 47 -16.55 -14.88 7.98
N LYS A 48 -17.39 -13.91 8.34
CA LYS A 48 -18.84 -14.13 8.43
C LYS A 48 -19.51 -14.28 7.06
N GLY A 49 -18.86 -13.87 5.98
CA GLY A 49 -19.35 -14.05 4.61
C GLY A 49 -20.62 -13.23 4.27
N LYS A 50 -20.91 -12.18 5.05
CA LYS A 50 -22.09 -11.30 4.85
C LYS A 50 -21.70 -9.89 4.34
N GLY A 51 -20.55 -9.78 3.69
CA GLY A 51 -20.07 -8.55 3.07
C GLY A 51 -20.89 -8.17 1.84
N LEU A 52 -21.16 -6.88 1.64
CA LEU A 52 -21.76 -6.38 0.40
C LEU A 52 -20.71 -6.22 -0.71
N SER A 53 -19.46 -5.91 -0.34
CA SER A 53 -18.35 -5.75 -1.29
C SER A 53 -17.65 -7.07 -1.57
N ASP A 54 -16.96 -7.13 -2.71
CA ASP A 54 -16.15 -8.27 -3.09
C ASP A 54 -15.06 -8.58 -2.04
N GLN A 55 -14.85 -9.88 -1.80
CA GLN A 55 -13.87 -10.40 -0.84
C GLN A 55 -12.46 -9.87 -1.07
N THR A 56 -12.05 -9.68 -2.32
CA THR A 56 -10.74 -9.15 -2.72
C THR A 56 -10.54 -7.74 -2.17
N ILE A 57 -11.56 -6.89 -2.33
CA ILE A 57 -11.52 -5.49 -1.87
C ILE A 57 -11.54 -5.43 -0.35
N LEU A 58 -12.40 -6.22 0.30
CA LEU A 58 -12.44 -6.29 1.76
C LEU A 58 -11.09 -6.77 2.33
N THR A 59 -10.45 -7.74 1.69
CA THR A 59 -9.13 -8.24 2.07
C THR A 59 -8.04 -7.18 1.92
N ALA A 60 -8.09 -6.38 0.85
CA ALA A 60 -7.17 -5.25 0.66
C ALA A 60 -7.34 -4.21 1.78
N VAL A 61 -8.58 -3.85 2.12
CA VAL A 61 -8.87 -2.92 3.23
C VAL A 61 -8.33 -3.47 4.55
N ARG A 62 -8.61 -4.74 4.87
CA ARG A 62 -8.06 -5.41 6.06
C ARG A 62 -6.53 -5.33 6.11
N ASN A 63 -5.86 -5.63 5.00
CA ASN A 63 -4.39 -5.61 4.94
C ASN A 63 -3.83 -4.19 5.13
N ALA A 64 -4.45 -3.18 4.52
CA ALA A 64 -4.02 -1.79 4.67
C ALA A 64 -4.15 -1.32 6.12
N MET A 65 -5.25 -1.68 6.78
CA MET A 65 -5.46 -1.41 8.20
C MET A 65 -4.41 -2.12 9.05
N ALA A 66 -4.11 -3.40 8.79
CA ALA A 66 -3.11 -4.15 9.54
C ALA A 66 -1.74 -3.45 9.51
N VAL A 67 -1.28 -3.08 8.32
CA VAL A 67 0.03 -2.40 8.16
C VAL A 67 0.03 -1.02 8.83
N ASN A 68 -1.03 -0.23 8.67
CA ASN A 68 -1.11 1.09 9.30
C ASN A 68 -1.22 1.00 10.83
N GLU A 69 -1.91 -0.02 11.36
CA GLU A 69 -1.95 -0.29 12.80
C GLU A 69 -0.59 -0.73 13.34
N LEU A 70 0.17 -1.54 12.57
CA LEU A 70 1.54 -1.89 12.93
C LEU A 70 2.43 -0.65 12.97
N ASN A 71 2.33 0.23 11.97
CA ASN A 71 3.04 1.51 11.95
C ASN A 71 2.67 2.38 13.17
N ALA A 72 1.38 2.47 13.52
CA ALA A 72 0.91 3.21 14.70
C ALA A 72 1.42 2.62 16.04
N LYS A 73 1.85 1.36 16.05
CA LYS A 73 2.50 0.67 17.18
C LYS A 73 4.03 0.76 17.14
N MET A 74 4.58 1.58 16.24
CA MET A 74 6.04 1.71 16.00
C MET A 74 6.69 0.40 15.54
N GLY A 75 5.91 -0.48 14.88
CA GLY A 75 6.42 -1.69 14.26
C GLY A 75 7.15 -1.40 12.94
N LEU A 76 7.88 -2.39 12.43
CA LEU A 76 8.64 -2.25 11.20
C LEU A 76 7.72 -2.25 9.97
N VAL A 77 7.77 -1.18 9.19
CA VAL A 77 7.04 -1.02 7.91
C VAL A 77 7.95 -0.43 6.84
N CYS A 78 7.60 -0.64 5.57
CA CYS A 78 8.23 0.05 4.44
C CYS A 78 7.45 1.33 4.12
N ALA A 79 8.14 2.46 4.03
CA ALA A 79 7.54 3.72 3.59
C ALA A 79 7.14 3.65 2.10
N THR A 80 5.91 4.05 1.77
CA THR A 80 5.40 4.02 0.39
C THR A 80 4.43 5.16 0.10
N PRO A 81 4.87 6.38 -0.27
CA PRO A 81 6.24 6.89 -0.15
C PRO A 81 6.58 7.34 1.28
N THR A 82 5.60 7.48 2.17
CA THR A 82 5.79 7.89 3.57
C THR A 82 5.36 6.78 4.53
N ALA A 83 5.69 6.92 5.82
CA ALA A 83 5.22 5.97 6.83
C ALA A 83 3.68 6.00 7.00
N GLY A 84 3.06 7.18 6.89
CA GLY A 84 1.60 7.33 7.02
C GLY A 84 0.79 6.66 5.89
N SER A 85 1.42 6.44 4.74
CA SER A 85 0.84 5.79 3.57
C SER A 85 1.31 4.33 3.37
N ALA A 86 2.10 3.80 4.31
CA ALA A 86 2.78 2.50 4.22
C ALA A 86 1.84 1.31 3.97
N GLY A 87 0.57 1.38 4.39
CA GLY A 87 -0.39 0.30 4.19
C GLY A 87 -0.91 0.15 2.77
N CYS A 88 -0.79 1.15 1.90
CA CYS A 88 -1.45 1.15 0.58
C CYS A 88 -0.86 0.08 -0.36
N LEU A 89 0.45 0.15 -0.61
CA LEU A 89 1.14 -0.74 -1.54
C LEU A 89 1.16 -2.22 -1.10
N PRO A 90 1.56 -2.58 0.14
CA PRO A 90 1.57 -3.97 0.58
C PRO A 90 0.18 -4.59 0.59
N ALA A 91 -0.88 -3.81 0.87
CA ALA A 91 -2.25 -4.32 0.85
C ALA A 91 -2.69 -4.76 -0.55
N VAL A 92 -2.44 -3.91 -1.54
CA VAL A 92 -2.75 -4.22 -2.94
C VAL A 92 -1.87 -5.37 -3.44
N LEU A 93 -0.58 -5.37 -3.12
CA LEU A 93 0.35 -6.42 -3.53
C LEU A 93 -0.04 -7.78 -2.94
N ALA A 94 -0.35 -7.87 -1.64
CA ALA A 94 -0.73 -9.13 -1.01
C ALA A 94 -1.96 -9.75 -1.68
N VAL A 95 -2.97 -8.94 -1.99
CA VAL A 95 -4.17 -9.39 -2.70
C VAL A 95 -3.86 -9.76 -4.16
N ALA A 96 -2.98 -9.01 -4.83
CA ALA A 96 -2.55 -9.32 -6.19
C ALA A 96 -1.78 -10.64 -6.26
N ILE A 97 -0.90 -10.93 -5.29
CA ILE A 97 -0.20 -12.22 -5.17
C ILE A 97 -1.21 -13.36 -5.13
N ASP A 98 -2.20 -13.27 -4.26
CA ASP A 98 -3.18 -14.34 -4.07
C ASP A 98 -4.09 -14.51 -5.29
N LYS A 99 -4.53 -13.41 -5.90
CA LYS A 99 -5.50 -13.43 -7.00
C LYS A 99 -4.89 -13.70 -8.37
N LEU A 100 -3.70 -13.16 -8.64
CA LEU A 100 -3.00 -13.31 -9.91
C LEU A 100 -1.94 -14.42 -9.87
N LYS A 101 -1.68 -15.02 -8.70
CA LYS A 101 -0.66 -16.06 -8.50
C LYS A 101 0.74 -15.60 -8.90
N LEU A 102 1.08 -14.36 -8.54
CA LEU A 102 2.35 -13.73 -8.91
C LEU A 102 3.54 -14.52 -8.36
N SER A 103 4.48 -14.85 -9.23
CA SER A 103 5.81 -15.35 -8.87
C SER A 103 6.60 -14.30 -8.07
N GLU A 104 7.66 -14.71 -7.38
CA GLU A 104 8.53 -13.78 -6.64
C GLU A 104 9.12 -12.70 -7.58
N LYS A 105 9.50 -13.09 -8.80
CA LYS A 105 9.97 -12.14 -9.81
C LYS A 105 8.90 -11.09 -10.14
N GLU A 106 7.65 -11.51 -10.34
CA GLU A 106 6.55 -10.58 -10.64
C GLU A 106 6.20 -9.70 -9.44
N GLN A 107 6.37 -10.20 -8.21
CA GLN A 107 6.25 -9.39 -6.99
C GLN A 107 7.31 -8.29 -6.94
N LEU A 108 8.55 -8.60 -7.29
CA LEU A 108 9.62 -7.60 -7.39
C LEU A 108 9.36 -6.61 -8.53
N ASP A 109 8.94 -7.08 -9.69
CA ASP A 109 8.59 -6.23 -10.84
C ASP A 109 7.41 -5.29 -10.51
N PHE A 110 6.46 -5.74 -9.68
CA PHE A 110 5.39 -4.90 -9.13
C PHE A 110 5.96 -3.75 -8.30
N LEU A 111 6.89 -4.03 -7.38
CA LEU A 111 7.53 -2.99 -6.56
C LEU A 111 8.39 -2.03 -7.37
N PHE A 112 9.15 -2.53 -8.36
CA PHE A 112 9.91 -1.66 -9.27
C PHE A 112 8.99 -0.77 -10.10
N THR A 113 7.85 -1.30 -10.56
CA THR A 113 6.84 -0.49 -11.27
C THR A 113 6.29 0.59 -10.37
N ALA A 114 5.85 0.24 -9.15
CA ALA A 114 5.36 1.21 -8.18
C ALA A 114 6.40 2.30 -7.90
N GLY A 115 7.66 1.89 -7.67
CA GLY A 115 8.78 2.81 -7.44
C GLY A 115 9.07 3.73 -8.63
N ALA A 116 8.97 3.23 -9.86
CA ALA A 116 9.16 4.06 -11.07
C ALA A 116 8.09 5.16 -11.17
N PHE A 117 6.82 4.83 -10.92
CA PHE A 117 5.76 5.85 -10.86
C PHE A 117 5.90 6.78 -9.67
N GLY A 118 6.36 6.28 -8.52
CA GLY A 118 6.68 7.10 -7.35
C GLY A 118 7.78 8.12 -7.65
N LEU A 119 8.81 7.74 -8.41
CA LEU A 119 9.87 8.65 -8.85
C LEU A 119 9.32 9.76 -9.77
N VAL A 120 8.40 9.42 -10.68
CA VAL A 120 7.75 10.42 -11.54
C VAL A 120 6.93 11.39 -10.69
N ILE A 121 6.13 10.91 -9.74
CA ILE A 121 5.33 11.77 -8.86
C ILE A 121 6.23 12.68 -8.02
N GLY A 122 7.27 12.12 -7.38
CA GLY A 122 8.20 12.88 -6.55
C GLY A 122 9.03 13.93 -7.29
N ASN A 123 9.30 13.72 -8.59
CA ASN A 123 10.05 14.69 -9.40
C ASN A 123 9.18 15.78 -10.04
N ASN A 124 7.87 15.56 -10.19
CA ASN A 124 6.96 16.49 -10.87
C ASN A 124 5.93 17.16 -9.93
N ALA A 125 5.81 16.68 -8.70
CA ALA A 125 4.87 17.16 -7.69
C ALA A 125 5.51 17.03 -6.29
N SER A 126 4.70 16.87 -5.25
CA SER A 126 5.17 16.58 -3.88
C SER A 126 4.68 15.20 -3.44
N ILE A 127 5.49 14.55 -2.60
CA ILE A 127 5.14 13.31 -1.87
C ILE A 127 5.03 13.57 -0.36
N SER A 128 5.14 14.83 0.06
CA SER A 128 5.12 15.24 1.47
C SER A 128 3.71 15.62 1.89
N GLY A 129 3.19 14.97 2.92
CA GLY A 129 1.88 15.32 3.49
C GLY A 129 1.85 16.73 4.07
N ALA A 130 3.00 17.21 4.56
CA ALA A 130 3.14 18.55 5.11
C ALA A 130 3.04 19.66 4.03
N GLU A 131 3.42 19.36 2.78
CA GLU A 131 3.39 20.34 1.69
C GLU A 131 2.13 20.21 0.82
N GLY A 132 1.73 18.96 0.54
CA GLY A 132 0.69 18.66 -0.44
C GLY A 132 -0.56 18.00 0.14
N GLY A 133 -0.68 17.87 1.47
CA GLY A 133 -1.78 17.15 2.12
C GLY A 133 -1.71 15.62 1.94
N CYS A 134 -2.66 14.87 2.50
CA CYS A 134 -2.68 13.42 2.39
C CYS A 134 -2.84 12.92 0.93
N GLN A 135 -3.31 13.76 0.00
CA GLN A 135 -3.26 13.44 -1.43
C GLN A 135 -1.84 13.20 -1.95
N ALA A 136 -0.84 13.89 -1.39
CA ALA A 136 0.56 13.74 -1.76
C ALA A 136 1.19 12.45 -1.19
N GLU A 137 0.66 11.92 -0.09
CA GLU A 137 1.15 10.69 0.53
C GLU A 137 0.29 9.49 0.13
N VAL A 138 -0.92 9.41 0.69
CA VAL A 138 -1.88 8.33 0.48
C VAL A 138 -2.34 8.29 -0.97
N GLY A 139 -2.54 9.46 -1.60
CA GLY A 139 -2.88 9.54 -3.02
C GLY A 139 -1.77 9.01 -3.92
N SER A 140 -0.53 9.44 -3.70
CA SER A 140 0.64 8.91 -4.42
C SER A 140 0.81 7.41 -4.22
N ALA A 141 0.71 6.93 -2.99
CA ALA A 141 0.82 5.50 -2.66
C ALA A 141 -0.25 4.65 -3.38
N SER A 142 -1.50 5.12 -3.35
CA SER A 142 -2.62 4.46 -4.01
C SER A 142 -2.43 4.46 -5.53
N ALA A 143 -1.94 5.57 -6.10
CA ALA A 143 -1.70 5.69 -7.53
C ALA A 143 -0.54 4.80 -8.01
N MET A 144 0.57 4.76 -7.27
CA MET A 144 1.68 3.83 -7.49
C MET A 144 1.20 2.38 -7.49
N SER A 145 0.36 2.03 -6.52
CA SER A 145 -0.22 0.68 -6.39
C SER A 145 -1.12 0.32 -7.58
N ALA A 146 -1.94 1.26 -8.04
CA ALA A 146 -2.82 1.05 -9.21
C ALA A 146 -2.02 0.88 -10.51
N ALA A 147 -0.98 1.69 -10.73
CA ALA A 147 -0.09 1.55 -11.87
C ALA A 147 0.59 0.16 -11.88
N ALA A 148 1.11 -0.27 -10.74
CA ALA A 148 1.74 -1.57 -10.59
C ALA A 148 0.75 -2.73 -10.83
N LEU A 149 -0.49 -2.62 -10.35
CA LEU A 149 -1.54 -3.62 -10.60
C LEU A 149 -1.92 -3.70 -12.09
N VAL A 150 -2.02 -2.57 -12.79
CA VAL A 150 -2.26 -2.55 -14.24
C VAL A 150 -1.10 -3.20 -15.00
N LYS A 151 0.15 -2.93 -14.61
CA LYS A 151 1.31 -3.59 -15.21
C LYS A 151 1.35 -5.10 -14.94
N ALA A 152 1.03 -5.52 -13.72
CA ALA A 152 0.99 -6.93 -13.34
C ALA A 152 -0.10 -7.74 -14.07
N THR A 153 -1.16 -7.06 -14.54
CA THR A 153 -2.24 -7.68 -15.32
C THR A 153 -2.01 -7.59 -16.84
N GLY A 154 -0.80 -7.20 -17.28
CA GLY A 154 -0.42 -7.15 -18.70
C GLY A 154 -0.69 -5.81 -19.39
N GLY A 155 -1.12 -4.78 -18.65
CA GLY A 155 -1.34 -3.45 -19.21
C GLY A 155 -0.07 -2.77 -19.72
N THR A 156 -0.25 -1.79 -20.61
CA THR A 156 0.83 -0.94 -21.12
C THR A 156 1.26 0.12 -20.11
N ALA A 157 2.44 0.73 -20.29
CA ALA A 157 2.87 1.85 -19.46
C ALA A 157 1.90 3.05 -19.54
N TYR A 158 1.28 3.26 -20.71
CA TYR A 158 0.25 4.29 -20.89
C TYR A 158 -1.01 3.98 -20.08
N GLN A 159 -1.51 2.73 -20.10
CA GLN A 159 -2.66 2.35 -19.27
C GLN A 159 -2.36 2.47 -17.77
N ALA A 160 -1.14 2.13 -17.36
CA ALA A 160 -0.69 2.34 -15.97
C ALA A 160 -0.67 3.83 -15.59
N SER A 161 -0.24 4.73 -16.50
CA SER A 161 -0.30 6.17 -16.24
C SER A 161 -1.73 6.72 -16.19
N GLN A 162 -2.66 6.16 -16.98
CA GLN A 162 -4.08 6.50 -16.86
C GLN A 162 -4.66 6.04 -15.51
N ALA A 163 -4.26 4.88 -15.00
CA ALA A 163 -4.68 4.42 -13.67
C ALA A 163 -4.19 5.34 -12.56
N VAL A 164 -2.95 5.83 -12.66
CA VAL A 164 -2.42 6.88 -11.77
C VAL A 164 -3.32 8.12 -11.81
N ALA A 165 -3.66 8.62 -12.99
CA ALA A 165 -4.51 9.80 -13.14
C ALA A 165 -5.90 9.61 -12.51
N PHE A 166 -6.53 8.43 -12.71
CA PHE A 166 -7.82 8.13 -12.09
C PHE A 166 -7.75 8.08 -10.58
N VAL A 167 -6.74 7.44 -10.00
CA VAL A 167 -6.61 7.37 -8.54
C VAL A 167 -6.35 8.74 -7.94
N ILE A 168 -5.41 9.51 -8.49
CA ILE A 168 -5.11 10.85 -7.99
C ILE A 168 -6.36 11.74 -8.06
N LYS A 169 -7.12 11.71 -9.17
CA LYS A 169 -8.35 12.49 -9.32
C LYS A 169 -9.37 12.21 -8.22
N ASN A 170 -9.47 10.97 -7.74
CA ASN A 170 -10.39 10.58 -6.66
C ASN A 170 -9.92 11.03 -5.27
N LEU A 171 -8.68 11.52 -5.15
CA LEU A 171 -8.07 11.90 -3.87
C LEU A 171 -7.64 13.38 -3.85
N LEU A 172 -7.90 14.15 -4.91
CA LEU A 172 -7.61 15.58 -4.96
C LEU A 172 -8.40 16.34 -3.89
N GLY A 173 -7.71 17.21 -3.17
CA GLY A 173 -8.24 17.99 -2.05
C GLY A 173 -8.12 17.29 -0.69
N LEU A 174 -7.56 16.08 -0.61
CA LEU A 174 -7.41 15.37 0.66
C LEU A 174 -6.34 16.03 1.54
N VAL A 175 -6.81 16.70 2.61
CA VAL A 175 -5.98 17.40 3.60
C VAL A 175 -5.26 16.45 4.55
N CYS A 176 -4.17 16.92 5.16
CA CYS A 176 -3.46 16.22 6.24
C CYS A 176 -3.72 16.96 7.56
N ASP A 177 -4.74 16.53 8.30
CA ASP A 177 -5.10 17.07 9.62
C ASP A 177 -5.53 15.91 10.55
N PRO A 178 -4.57 15.07 10.99
CA PRO A 178 -4.87 13.92 11.84
C PRO A 178 -5.21 14.36 13.27
N VAL A 179 -6.06 13.58 13.95
CA VAL A 179 -6.39 13.78 15.36
C VAL A 179 -5.19 13.40 16.25
N ALA A 180 -4.88 14.25 17.24
CA ALA A 180 -3.82 14.04 18.23
C ALA A 180 -4.31 13.33 19.50
#